data_AF-A0A6N6Q5Z6-F1
#
_entry.id   AF-A0A6N6Q5Z6-F1
#
_cell.length_a   1.000
_cell.length_b   1.000
_cell.length_c   1.000
_cell.angle_alpha   90.00
_cell.angle_beta   90.00
_cell.angle_gamma   90.00
#
_symmetry.space_group_name_H-M   'P 1'
#
loop_
_entity.id
_entity.type
_entity.pdbx_description
1 polymer ?
#
loop_
_entity_poly.entity_id
_entity_poly.type
_entity_poly.pdbx_seq_one_letter_code
_entity_poly.pdbx_strand_id
1 'polypeptide(L)'
;MQSLSEVVRALRAEIAASLADEGPLPEGCRWVADRVVATLGFSVVTSPEDGASGRTPRFVVATGGGAVHSLRVEFAPGEPVPRAVGAPAATDVPAPAPRRLRGEATQPAVEILSGVFGAPGFDSSARATVFREALDPLDGAGVRRLMETLGDREPTGDRAADHARHLVRRVIASGPGTVEDGVAALRGLFAIHDAGELLGLIEDRWRTQDDWLE
;
A
#
# COMPACT_ATOMS: atom_id res chain seq x y z
N MET A 1 30.63 2.42 5.20
CA MET A 1 29.25 2.74 5.63
C MET A 1 28.36 1.67 5.04
N GLN A 2 27.52 1.01 5.86
CA GLN A 2 26.53 0.07 5.33
C GLN A 2 25.51 0.85 4.49
N SER A 3 25.13 0.28 3.35
CA SER A 3 24.05 0.78 2.52
C SER A 3 22.71 0.60 3.25
N LEU A 4 21.71 1.44 2.91
CA LEU A 4 20.36 1.32 3.47
C LEU A 4 19.76 -0.08 3.24
N SER A 5 20.03 -0.68 2.08
CA SER A 5 19.60 -2.04 1.73
C SER A 5 20.21 -3.10 2.65
N GLU A 6 21.48 -2.95 3.04
CA GLU A 6 22.13 -3.85 3.99
C GLU A 6 21.53 -3.73 5.40
N VAL A 7 21.20 -2.51 5.83
CA VAL A 7 20.54 -2.26 7.12
C VAL A 7 19.14 -2.88 7.15
N VAL A 8 18.34 -2.69 6.09
CA VAL A 8 16.99 -3.27 5.97
C VAL A 8 17.06 -4.80 5.98
N ARG A 9 18.03 -5.38 5.26
CA ARG A 9 18.22 -6.84 5.22
C ARG A 9 18.63 -7.40 6.59
N ALA A 10 19.55 -6.75 7.29
CA ALA A 10 19.96 -7.16 8.64
C ALA A 10 18.78 -7.13 9.61
N LEU A 11 17.97 -6.06 9.55
CA LEU A 11 16.80 -5.89 10.39
C LEU A 11 15.73 -6.95 10.13
N ARG A 12 15.49 -7.31 8.86
CA ARG A 12 14.58 -8.42 8.51
C ARG A 12 15.04 -9.76 9.08
N ALA A 13 16.33 -10.05 9.00
CA ALA A 13 16.89 -11.29 9.55
C ALA A 13 16.74 -11.35 11.08
N GLU A 14 16.97 -10.23 11.76
CA GLU A 14 16.82 -10.12 13.22
C GLU A 14 15.36 -10.27 13.69
N ILE A 15 14.41 -9.67 12.97
CA ILE A 15 12.97 -9.85 13.22
C ILE A 15 12.57 -11.31 13.01
N ALA A 16 13.01 -11.94 11.91
CA ALA A 16 12.68 -13.32 11.62
C ALA A 16 13.26 -14.28 12.68
N ALA A 17 14.49 -14.04 13.15
CA ALA A 17 15.09 -14.81 14.23
C ALA A 17 14.33 -14.64 15.55
N SER A 18 13.95 -13.40 15.90
CA SER A 18 13.19 -13.10 17.12
C SER A 18 11.80 -13.75 17.10
N LEU A 19 11.12 -13.74 15.95
CA LEU A 19 9.83 -14.40 15.77
C LEU A 19 9.92 -15.93 15.77
N ALA A 20 11.08 -16.51 15.42
CA ALA A 20 11.30 -17.95 15.48
C ALA A 20 11.57 -18.46 16.90
N ASP A 21 12.11 -17.59 17.78
CA ASP A 21 12.30 -17.88 19.20
C ASP A 21 11.00 -17.73 20.03
N GLU A 22 10.00 -17.03 19.50
CA GLU A 22 8.66 -16.95 20.08
C GLU A 22 7.94 -18.31 19.96
N GLY A 23 7.31 -18.76 21.05
CA GLY A 23 6.59 -20.04 21.09
C GLY A 23 5.46 -20.12 20.04
N PRO A 24 4.97 -21.33 19.73
CA PRO A 24 3.93 -21.51 18.71
C PRO A 24 2.66 -20.77 19.10
N LEU A 25 2.12 -19.99 18.15
CA LEU A 25 0.81 -19.37 18.28
C LEU A 25 -0.32 -20.42 18.28
N PRO A 26 -1.50 -20.09 18.85
CA PRO A 26 -2.71 -20.88 18.68
C PRO A 26 -3.02 -21.12 17.19
N GLU A 27 -3.60 -22.28 16.85
CA GLU A 27 -3.94 -22.62 15.46
C GLU A 27 -4.79 -21.52 14.81
N GLY A 28 -4.35 -21.07 13.63
CA GLY A 28 -5.05 -20.04 12.86
C GLY A 28 -4.69 -18.60 13.23
N CYS A 29 -3.88 -18.38 14.27
CA CYS A 29 -3.35 -17.07 14.60
C CYS A 29 -2.02 -16.83 13.87
N ARG A 30 -1.79 -15.58 13.45
CA ARG A 30 -0.49 -15.11 12.94
C ARG A 30 -0.03 -13.92 13.78
N TRP A 31 1.28 -13.77 13.96
CA TRP A 31 1.83 -12.53 14.51
C TRP A 31 1.57 -11.40 13.53
N VAL A 32 0.93 -10.34 14.00
CA VAL A 32 0.71 -9.12 13.23
C VAL A 32 1.53 -8.02 13.88
N ALA A 33 2.27 -7.26 13.08
CA ALA A 33 2.95 -6.07 13.58
C ALA A 33 1.89 -5.07 14.05
N ASP A 34 1.83 -4.84 15.35
CA ASP A 34 0.88 -3.93 15.97
C ASP A 34 1.44 -2.51 15.99
N ARG A 35 2.74 -2.38 16.32
CA ARG A 35 3.38 -1.08 16.45
C ARG A 35 4.81 -1.07 15.96
N VAL A 36 5.15 -0.04 15.19
CA VAL A 36 6.53 0.25 14.78
C VAL A 36 6.96 1.57 15.41
N VAL A 37 8.02 1.56 16.20
CA VAL A 37 8.62 2.74 16.82
C VAL A 37 10.02 2.94 16.27
N ALA A 38 10.22 4.03 15.52
CA ALA A 38 11.53 4.44 15.03
C ALA A 38 12.03 5.65 15.83
N THR A 39 13.26 5.58 16.34
CA THR A 39 13.97 6.69 16.97
C THR A 39 15.19 7.01 16.14
N LEU A 40 15.32 8.27 15.74
CA LEU A 40 16.40 8.76 14.89
C LEU A 40 17.11 9.92 15.58
N GLY A 41 18.40 9.77 15.88
CA GLY A 41 19.22 10.87 16.37
C GLY A 41 19.76 11.74 15.24
N PHE A 42 19.54 13.04 15.32
CA PHE A 42 20.06 14.00 14.34
C PHE A 42 20.99 15.01 15.01
N SER A 43 21.99 15.48 14.27
CA SER A 43 22.82 16.62 14.63
C SER A 43 22.53 17.77 13.69
N VAL A 44 22.41 18.97 14.23
CA VAL A 44 22.26 20.18 13.42
C VAL A 44 23.66 20.73 13.15
N VAL A 45 24.05 20.79 11.88
CA VAL A 45 25.33 21.38 11.48
C VAL A 45 25.04 22.76 10.90
N THR A 46 25.56 23.81 11.55
CA THR A 46 25.58 25.16 10.99
C THR A 46 26.93 25.40 10.37
N SER A 47 27.00 25.37 9.03
CA SER A 47 28.23 25.69 8.30
C SER A 47 28.56 27.19 8.43
N PRO A 48 29.80 27.56 8.78
CA PRO A 48 30.22 28.95 8.86
C PRO A 48 30.63 29.57 7.50
N GLU A 49 30.66 28.82 6.40
CA GLU A 49 31.22 29.29 5.12
C GLU A 49 30.30 30.14 4.24
N ASP A 50 29.00 30.25 4.54
CA ASP A 50 28.10 31.10 3.76
C ASP A 50 28.04 32.52 4.35
N GLY A 51 28.79 33.42 3.71
CA GLY A 51 28.87 34.84 4.02
C GLY A 51 27.48 35.49 4.11
N ALA A 52 27.24 36.15 5.25
CA ALA A 52 26.30 37.25 5.47
C ALA A 52 25.08 37.35 4.51
N SER A 53 24.15 36.38 4.57
CA SER A 53 22.69 36.57 4.54
C SER A 53 21.98 35.21 4.39
N GLY A 54 21.43 34.70 5.49
CA GLY A 54 20.57 33.51 5.48
C GLY A 54 21.27 32.23 5.92
N ARG A 55 21.44 32.04 7.24
CA ARG A 55 21.84 30.75 7.81
C ARG A 55 20.66 29.77 7.72
N THR A 56 20.65 28.89 6.74
CA THR A 56 19.70 27.77 6.70
C THR A 56 20.29 26.62 7.53
N PRO A 57 19.71 26.25 8.69
CA PRO A 57 20.20 25.11 9.45
C PRO A 57 20.05 23.84 8.60
N ARG A 58 21.13 23.05 8.48
CA ARG A 58 21.08 21.74 7.82
C ARG A 58 21.05 20.66 8.89
N PHE A 59 19.99 19.85 8.86
CA PHE A 59 19.90 18.64 9.67
C PHE A 59 20.76 17.55 9.01
N VAL A 60 21.70 17.00 9.77
CA VAL A 60 22.54 15.87 9.36
C VAL A 60 22.25 14.72 10.30
N VAL A 61 22.00 13.54 9.76
CA VAL A 61 21.80 12.33 10.58
C VAL A 61 23.08 12.06 11.35
N ALA A 62 22.98 11.95 12.68
CA ALA A 62 24.14 11.75 13.52
C ALA A 62 24.68 10.32 13.30
N THR A 63 25.92 10.21 12.84
CA THR A 63 26.62 8.95 12.53
C THR A 63 27.67 8.56 13.57
N GLY A 64 27.76 9.31 14.68
CA GLY A 64 28.80 9.14 15.69
C GLY A 64 28.51 8.03 16.72
N GLY A 65 29.31 6.95 16.68
CA GLY A 65 29.89 6.27 17.84
C GLY A 65 29.01 5.68 18.95
N GLY A 66 27.70 5.54 18.76
CA GLY A 66 26.79 4.87 19.71
C GLY A 66 25.46 4.49 19.04
N ALA A 67 24.58 3.79 19.75
CA ALA A 67 23.24 3.45 19.26
C ALA A 67 22.36 4.72 19.21
N VAL A 68 22.60 5.55 18.19
CA VAL A 68 21.91 6.84 17.94
C VAL A 68 20.53 6.62 17.30
N HIS A 69 20.27 5.42 16.80
CA HIS A 69 19.03 5.05 16.13
C HIS A 69 18.53 3.73 16.67
N SER A 70 17.23 3.62 16.92
CA SER A 70 16.59 2.37 17.32
C SER A 70 15.30 2.17 16.55
N LEU A 71 15.06 0.94 16.10
CA LEU A 71 13.77 0.51 15.58
C LEU A 71 13.25 -0.59 16.50
N ARG A 72 12.04 -0.42 17.00
CA ARG A 72 11.34 -1.40 17.81
C ARG A 72 10.04 -1.75 17.10
N VAL A 73 9.82 -3.04 16.86
CA VAL A 73 8.57 -3.57 16.31
C VAL A 73 7.92 -4.40 17.41
N GLU A 74 6.69 -4.06 17.75
CA GLU A 74 5.86 -4.80 18.70
C GLU A 74 4.83 -5.59 17.90
N PHE A 75 4.71 -6.88 18.23
CA PHE A 75 3.79 -7.80 17.58
C PHE A 75 2.65 -8.17 18.54
N ALA A 76 1.45 -8.30 18.00
CA ALA A 76 0.30 -8.83 18.71
C ALA A 76 -0.22 -10.07 17.94
N PRO A 77 -0.82 -11.05 18.64
CA PRO A 77 -1.51 -12.13 17.97
C PRO A 77 -2.72 -11.54 17.21
N GLY A 78 -2.77 -11.76 15.90
CA GLY A 78 -3.92 -11.39 15.09
C GLY A 78 -5.14 -12.24 15.43
N GLU A 79 -6.34 -11.69 15.19
CA GLU A 79 -7.57 -12.46 15.36
C GLU A 79 -7.55 -13.73 14.47
N PRO A 80 -8.03 -14.87 14.99
CA PRO A 80 -8.13 -16.09 14.20
C PRO A 80 -9.10 -15.84 13.05
N VAL A 81 -8.60 -15.95 11.81
CA VAL A 81 -9.45 -15.86 10.62
C VAL A 81 -10.47 -16.99 10.71
N PRO A 82 -11.79 -16.71 10.78
CA PRO A 82 -12.79 -17.77 10.85
C PRO A 82 -12.66 -18.65 9.60
N ARG A 83 -12.29 -19.92 9.80
CA ARG A 83 -12.43 -20.92 8.74
C ARG A 83 -13.92 -20.99 8.42
N ALA A 84 -14.31 -20.52 7.22
CA ALA A 84 -15.67 -20.65 6.74
C ALA A 84 -16.04 -22.15 6.66
N VAL A 85 -16.76 -22.63 7.65
CA VAL A 85 -17.35 -23.97 7.66
C VAL A 85 -18.71 -23.88 6.97
N GLY A 86 -18.80 -24.47 5.78
CA GLY A 86 -20.05 -24.86 5.12
C GLY A 86 -20.90 -23.72 4.55
N ALA A 87 -20.77 -23.47 3.24
CA ALA A 87 -21.80 -22.74 2.49
C ALA A 87 -22.88 -23.73 2.00
N PRO A 88 -24.18 -23.50 2.30
CA PRO A 88 -25.25 -24.24 1.67
C PRO A 88 -25.46 -23.75 0.23
N ALA A 89 -25.87 -24.67 -0.66
CA ALA A 89 -26.16 -24.40 -2.06
C ALA A 89 -27.26 -23.34 -2.20
N ALA A 90 -26.92 -22.19 -2.78
CA ALA A 90 -27.87 -21.11 -3.08
C ALA A 90 -28.44 -21.29 -4.49
N THR A 91 -29.77 -21.18 -4.56
CA THR A 91 -30.63 -21.31 -5.71
C THR A 91 -30.36 -20.25 -6.79
N ASP A 92 -30.35 -20.70 -8.05
CA ASP A 92 -30.13 -19.92 -9.26
C ASP A 92 -31.09 -18.73 -9.42
N VAL A 93 -30.55 -17.53 -9.27
CA VAL A 93 -31.01 -16.34 -10.01
C VAL A 93 -29.82 -15.92 -10.87
N PRO A 94 -29.94 -15.86 -12.21
CA PRO A 94 -28.82 -15.52 -13.06
C PRO A 94 -28.51 -14.01 -12.92
N ALA A 95 -27.69 -13.68 -11.94
CA ALA A 95 -26.92 -12.45 -11.98
C ALA A 95 -26.00 -12.52 -13.22
N PRO A 96 -25.85 -11.44 -14.00
CA PRO A 96 -24.87 -11.41 -15.07
C PRO A 96 -23.51 -11.74 -14.46
N ALA A 97 -22.93 -12.87 -14.88
CA ALA A 97 -21.68 -13.36 -14.32
C ALA A 97 -20.59 -12.28 -14.51
N PRO A 98 -19.79 -11.97 -13.46
CA PRO A 98 -18.64 -11.10 -13.63
C PRO A 98 -17.75 -11.70 -14.72
N ARG A 99 -17.49 -10.90 -15.76
CA ARG A 99 -16.63 -11.31 -16.87
C ARG A 99 -15.21 -11.39 -16.35
N ARG A 100 -14.77 -12.62 -16.06
CA ARG A 100 -13.37 -12.86 -15.73
C ARG A 100 -12.47 -12.27 -16.80
N LEU A 101 -11.49 -11.47 -16.40
CA LEU A 101 -10.38 -11.02 -17.23
C LEU A 101 -9.65 -12.25 -17.82
N ARG A 102 -10.08 -12.72 -18.99
CA ARG A 102 -9.34 -13.68 -19.83
C ARG A 102 -8.28 -12.90 -20.60
N GLY A 103 -7.10 -13.51 -20.80
CA GLY A 103 -5.83 -12.85 -21.17
C GLY A 103 -5.84 -11.79 -22.28
N GLU A 104 -6.81 -11.78 -23.21
CA GLU A 104 -6.96 -10.70 -24.21
C GLU A 104 -7.53 -9.39 -23.63
N ALA A 105 -8.37 -9.45 -22.59
CA ALA A 105 -8.94 -8.26 -21.94
C ALA A 105 -8.02 -7.66 -20.85
N THR A 106 -6.97 -8.40 -20.45
CA THR A 106 -6.02 -7.99 -19.41
C THR A 106 -5.10 -6.87 -19.88
N GLN A 107 -4.71 -6.87 -21.16
CA GLN A 107 -3.75 -5.91 -21.68
C GLN A 107 -4.30 -4.47 -21.73
N PRO A 108 -5.54 -4.22 -22.20
CA PRO A 108 -6.15 -2.89 -22.11
C PRO A 108 -6.26 -2.39 -20.66
N ALA A 109 -6.59 -3.27 -19.71
CA ALA A 109 -6.68 -2.89 -18.30
C ALA A 109 -5.32 -2.46 -17.73
N VAL A 110 -4.25 -3.20 -18.05
CA VAL A 110 -2.89 -2.86 -17.62
C VAL A 110 -2.43 -1.52 -18.21
N GLU A 111 -2.73 -1.24 -19.47
CA GLU A 111 -2.39 0.04 -20.11
C GLU A 111 -3.09 1.22 -19.41
N ILE A 112 -4.38 1.08 -19.12
CA ILE A 112 -5.15 2.11 -18.40
C ILE A 112 -4.61 2.29 -16.98
N LEU A 113 -4.36 1.21 -16.25
CA LEU A 113 -3.79 1.26 -14.90
C LEU A 113 -2.36 1.85 -14.91
N SER A 114 -1.57 1.62 -15.97
CA SER A 114 -0.27 2.27 -16.16
C SER A 114 -0.39 3.77 -16.39
N GLY A 115 -1.48 4.24 -16.99
CA GLY A 115 -1.82 5.67 -17.05
C GLY A 115 -2.13 6.28 -15.68
N VAL A 116 -2.60 5.48 -14.72
CA VAL A 116 -2.93 5.93 -13.36
C VAL A 116 -1.71 5.83 -12.43
N PHE A 117 -1.05 4.67 -12.38
CA PHE A 117 0.05 4.41 -11.45
C PHE A 117 1.43 4.71 -12.05
N GLY A 118 1.55 4.82 -13.37
CA GLY A 118 2.82 4.72 -14.08
C GLY A 118 3.17 3.28 -14.45
N ALA A 119 4.12 3.12 -15.37
CA ALA A 119 4.67 1.81 -15.72
C ALA A 119 5.22 1.09 -14.48
N PRO A 120 5.16 -0.25 -14.41
CA PRO A 120 5.68 -1.02 -13.28
C PRO A 120 7.12 -0.62 -12.89
N GLY A 121 7.34 -0.38 -11.60
CA GLY A 121 8.58 0.17 -11.05
C GLY A 121 8.39 0.59 -9.59
N PHE A 122 9.46 1.03 -8.92
CA PHE A 122 9.43 1.29 -7.47
C PHE A 122 8.32 2.27 -7.05
N ASP A 123 8.28 3.46 -7.64
CA ASP A 123 7.30 4.50 -7.26
C ASP A 123 5.86 4.11 -7.64
N SER A 124 5.68 3.47 -8.80
CA SER A 124 4.35 3.03 -9.25
C SER A 124 3.80 1.89 -8.40
N SER A 125 4.67 1.01 -7.92
CA SER A 125 4.30 -0.05 -6.96
C SER A 125 3.97 0.47 -5.57
N ALA A 126 4.66 1.51 -5.10
CA ALA A 126 4.29 2.20 -3.87
C ALA A 126 2.88 2.82 -4.01
N ARG A 127 2.60 3.47 -5.15
CA ARG A 127 1.26 4.00 -5.47
C ARG A 127 0.20 2.90 -5.53
N ALA A 128 0.48 1.80 -6.22
CA ALA A 128 -0.41 0.66 -6.31
C ALA A 128 -0.70 0.05 -4.93
N THR A 129 0.31 -0.04 -4.05
CA THR A 129 0.16 -0.53 -2.68
C THR A 129 -0.79 0.36 -1.87
N VAL A 130 -0.53 1.67 -1.85
CA VAL A 130 -1.40 2.64 -1.16
C VAL A 130 -2.83 2.60 -1.71
N PHE A 131 -2.99 2.42 -3.03
CA PHE A 131 -4.30 2.27 -3.63
C PHE A 131 -5.05 1.04 -3.11
N ARG A 132 -4.39 -0.13 -3.04
CA ARG A 132 -5.01 -1.35 -2.48
C ARG A 132 -5.34 -1.20 -1.00
N GLU A 133 -4.43 -0.66 -0.20
CA GLU A 133 -4.63 -0.39 1.23
C GLU A 133 -5.80 0.57 1.48
N ALA A 134 -6.00 1.56 0.60
CA ALA A 134 -7.14 2.46 0.68
C ALA A 134 -8.49 1.74 0.48
N LEU A 135 -8.50 0.63 -0.25
CA LEU A 135 -9.70 -0.14 -0.58
C LEU A 135 -9.94 -1.33 0.35
N ASP A 136 -8.91 -1.82 1.04
CA ASP A 136 -8.98 -2.97 1.95
C ASP A 136 -10.10 -2.89 3.02
N PRO A 137 -10.39 -1.73 3.64
CA PRO A 137 -11.47 -1.63 4.62
C PRO A 137 -12.88 -1.66 4.02
N LEU A 138 -13.01 -1.60 2.69
CA LEU A 138 -14.29 -1.47 2.00
C LEU A 138 -14.73 -2.83 1.44
N ASP A 139 -16.01 -3.16 1.63
CA ASP A 139 -16.61 -4.27 0.90
C ASP A 139 -16.84 -3.91 -0.58
N GLY A 140 -17.26 -4.88 -1.39
CA GLY A 140 -17.49 -4.67 -2.82
C GLY A 140 -18.55 -3.59 -3.13
N ALA A 141 -19.51 -3.33 -2.23
CA ALA A 141 -20.48 -2.26 -2.40
C ALA A 141 -19.85 -0.89 -2.07
N GLY A 142 -19.01 -0.82 -1.03
CA GLY A 142 -18.24 0.34 -0.64
C GLY A 142 -17.25 0.78 -1.73
N VAL A 143 -16.51 -0.17 -2.33
CA VAL A 143 -15.62 0.11 -3.46
C VAL A 143 -16.40 0.68 -4.65
N ARG A 144 -17.56 0.11 -4.97
CA ARG A 144 -18.38 0.57 -6.10
C ARG A 144 -18.89 2.00 -5.88
N ARG A 145 -19.42 2.29 -4.69
CA ARG A 145 -19.86 3.63 -4.28
C ARG A 145 -18.69 4.63 -4.27
N LEU A 146 -17.51 4.20 -3.82
CA LEU A 146 -16.31 5.04 -3.87
C LEU A 146 -15.98 5.43 -5.31
N MET A 147 -15.98 4.48 -6.25
CA MET A 147 -15.69 4.78 -7.67
C MET A 147 -16.74 5.73 -8.27
N GLU A 148 -18.02 5.52 -7.98
CA GLU A 148 -19.10 6.43 -8.40
C GLU A 148 -18.91 7.85 -7.91
N THR A 149 -18.37 8.03 -6.69
CA THR A 149 -18.21 9.34 -6.03
C THR A 149 -16.78 9.89 -6.05
N LEU A 150 -15.85 9.22 -6.73
CA LEU A 150 -14.42 9.54 -6.64
C LEU A 150 -14.06 10.97 -7.06
N GLY A 151 -14.80 11.53 -8.04
CA GLY A 151 -14.65 12.91 -8.49
C GLY A 151 -15.21 13.94 -7.52
N ASP A 152 -16.11 13.54 -6.64
CA ASP A 152 -16.88 14.44 -5.79
C ASP A 152 -16.02 14.98 -4.66
N ARG A 153 -16.22 16.26 -4.34
CA ARG A 153 -15.49 16.95 -3.26
C ARG A 153 -16.23 16.90 -1.92
N GLU A 154 -17.51 16.56 -1.94
CA GLU A 154 -18.34 16.56 -0.75
C GLU A 154 -18.15 15.27 0.06
N PRO A 155 -18.04 15.39 1.40
CA PRO A 155 -18.00 14.22 2.29
C PRO A 155 -19.28 13.39 2.16
N THR A 156 -19.15 12.08 2.28
CA THR A 156 -20.29 11.15 2.30
C THR A 156 -20.86 10.92 3.69
N GLY A 157 -20.15 11.36 4.73
CA GLY A 157 -20.50 11.08 6.12
C GLY A 157 -19.99 9.72 6.61
N ASP A 158 -19.50 8.87 5.72
CA ASP A 158 -18.77 7.65 6.05
C ASP A 158 -17.26 7.96 6.09
N ARG A 159 -16.69 7.92 7.30
CA ARG A 159 -15.27 8.22 7.52
C ARG A 159 -14.33 7.29 6.76
N ALA A 160 -14.68 6.01 6.62
CA ALA A 160 -13.84 5.05 5.91
C ALA A 160 -13.85 5.35 4.41
N ALA A 161 -15.03 5.59 3.83
CA ALA A 161 -15.17 5.96 2.43
C ALA A 161 -14.50 7.31 2.10
N ASP A 162 -14.66 8.31 2.97
CA ASP A 162 -14.03 9.63 2.80
C ASP A 162 -12.50 9.54 2.88
N HIS A 163 -11.97 8.72 3.80
CA HIS A 163 -10.54 8.47 3.90
C HIS A 163 -9.99 7.74 2.67
N ALA A 164 -10.64 6.66 2.25
CA ALA A 164 -10.28 5.91 1.05
C ALA A 164 -10.28 6.81 -0.19
N ARG A 165 -11.30 7.66 -0.35
CA ARG A 165 -11.37 8.65 -1.43
C ARG A 165 -10.19 9.60 -1.42
N HIS A 166 -9.85 10.13 -0.24
CA HIS A 166 -8.70 11.02 -0.11
C HIS A 166 -7.41 10.34 -0.57
N LEU A 167 -7.16 9.10 -0.11
CA LEU A 167 -5.97 8.34 -0.48
C LEU A 167 -5.92 8.03 -1.97
N VAL A 168 -7.02 7.54 -2.56
CA VAL A 168 -7.09 7.23 -3.99
C VAL A 168 -6.85 8.49 -4.83
N ARG A 169 -7.46 9.62 -4.48
CA ARG A 169 -7.21 10.89 -5.19
C ARG A 169 -5.76 11.34 -5.09
N ARG A 170 -5.13 11.16 -3.92
CA ARG A 170 -3.71 11.46 -3.73
C ARG A 170 -2.82 10.56 -4.59
N VAL A 171 -3.14 9.27 -4.68
CA VAL A 171 -2.43 8.33 -5.57
C VAL A 171 -2.52 8.81 -7.02
N ILE A 172 -3.73 9.12 -7.51
CA ILE A 172 -3.93 9.61 -8.87
C ILE A 172 -3.13 10.90 -9.12
N ALA A 173 -3.22 11.87 -8.19
CA ALA A 173 -2.51 13.15 -8.31
C ALA A 173 -0.98 13.02 -8.34
N SER A 174 -0.44 11.90 -7.83
CA SER A 174 0.99 11.59 -7.86
C SER A 174 1.40 10.70 -9.06
N GLY A 175 0.45 10.33 -9.91
CA GLY A 175 0.66 9.55 -11.12
C GLY A 175 1.12 10.40 -12.32
N PRO A 176 1.30 9.78 -13.49
CA PRO A 176 1.78 10.47 -14.70
C PRO A 176 0.70 11.29 -15.42
N GLY A 177 -0.58 11.05 -15.14
CA GLY A 177 -1.73 11.72 -15.77
C GLY A 177 -2.34 12.86 -14.94
N THR A 178 -3.41 13.46 -15.46
CA THR A 178 -4.21 14.42 -14.69
C THR A 178 -5.12 13.70 -13.69
N VAL A 179 -5.60 14.43 -12.68
CA VAL A 179 -6.55 13.87 -11.69
C VAL A 179 -7.86 13.48 -12.37
N GLU A 180 -8.36 14.33 -13.26
CA GLU A 180 -9.58 14.11 -14.02
C GLU A 180 -9.50 12.85 -14.87
N ASP A 181 -8.40 12.67 -15.62
CA ASP A 181 -8.18 11.49 -16.47
C ASP A 181 -8.08 10.21 -15.64
N GLY A 182 -7.33 10.25 -14.52
CA GLY A 182 -7.18 9.09 -13.65
C GLY A 182 -8.48 8.69 -12.96
N VAL A 183 -9.32 9.66 -12.56
CA VAL A 183 -10.66 9.38 -12.04
C VAL A 183 -11.55 8.74 -13.10
N ALA A 184 -11.55 9.27 -14.32
CA ALA A 184 -12.32 8.72 -15.44
C ALA A 184 -11.87 7.30 -15.79
N ALA A 185 -10.55 7.07 -15.84
CA ALA A 185 -9.93 5.77 -16.12
C ALA A 185 -10.35 4.71 -15.08
N LEU A 186 -10.22 5.02 -13.78
CA LEU A 186 -10.60 4.08 -12.73
C LEU A 186 -12.12 3.81 -12.73
N ARG A 187 -12.95 4.83 -12.89
CA ARG A 187 -14.41 4.64 -13.04
C ARG A 187 -14.75 3.72 -14.21
N GLY A 188 -14.12 3.93 -15.36
CA GLY A 188 -14.33 3.10 -16.55
C GLY A 188 -13.93 1.65 -16.32
N LEU A 189 -12.78 1.41 -15.69
CA LEU A 189 -12.32 0.06 -15.37
C LEU A 189 -13.25 -0.68 -14.40
N PHE A 190 -13.58 -0.05 -13.26
CA PHE A 190 -14.42 -0.66 -12.24
C PHE A 190 -15.90 -0.77 -12.64
N ALA A 191 -16.33 -0.07 -13.70
CA ALA A 191 -17.66 -0.28 -14.30
C ALA A 191 -17.75 -1.56 -15.14
N ILE A 192 -16.62 -2.07 -15.62
CA ILE A 192 -16.54 -3.21 -16.54
C ILE A 192 -16.06 -4.47 -15.81
N HIS A 193 -15.12 -4.31 -14.89
CA HIS A 193 -14.43 -5.40 -14.22
C HIS A 193 -14.81 -5.50 -12.74
N ASP A 194 -14.73 -6.72 -12.22
CA ASP A 194 -14.87 -6.94 -10.78
C ASP A 194 -13.69 -6.32 -10.01
N ALA A 195 -13.98 -5.79 -8.82
CA ALA A 195 -12.97 -5.14 -7.99
C ALA A 195 -11.86 -6.09 -7.57
N GLY A 196 -12.20 -7.32 -7.18
CA GLY A 196 -11.21 -8.33 -6.78
C GLY A 196 -10.28 -8.71 -7.93
N GLU A 197 -10.82 -8.81 -9.14
CA GLU A 197 -10.01 -9.11 -10.34
C GLU A 197 -9.02 -7.99 -10.66
N LEU A 198 -9.46 -6.72 -10.60
CA LEU A 198 -8.57 -5.59 -10.81
C LEU A 198 -7.50 -5.50 -9.71
N LEU A 199 -7.87 -5.75 -8.45
CA LEU A 199 -6.91 -5.72 -7.34
C LEU A 199 -5.87 -6.83 -7.43
N GLY A 200 -6.28 -8.03 -7.85
CA GLY A 200 -5.36 -9.14 -8.12
C GLY A 200 -4.42 -8.82 -9.29
N LEU A 201 -4.93 -8.19 -10.35
CA LEU A 201 -4.10 -7.74 -11.48
C LEU A 201 -3.08 -6.67 -11.05
N ILE A 202 -3.51 -5.70 -10.23
CA ILE A 202 -2.65 -4.65 -9.69
C ILE A 202 -1.54 -5.27 -8.84
N GLU A 203 -1.90 -6.20 -7.96
CA GLU A 203 -0.95 -6.92 -7.11
C GLU A 203 0.08 -7.69 -7.93
N ASP A 204 -0.35 -8.43 -8.95
CA ASP A 204 0.52 -9.22 -9.81
C ASP A 204 1.50 -8.34 -10.61
N ARG A 205 1.01 -7.23 -11.19
CA ARG A 205 1.80 -6.42 -12.13
C ARG A 205 2.65 -5.33 -11.49
N TRP A 206 2.29 -4.86 -10.30
CA TRP A 206 3.02 -3.83 -9.57
C TRP A 206 3.65 -4.39 -8.29
N ARG A 207 4.05 -5.66 -8.28
CA ARG A 207 4.83 -6.27 -7.21
C ARG A 207 6.30 -5.82 -7.32
N THR A 208 6.88 -5.29 -6.25
CA THR A 208 8.29 -4.86 -6.25
C THR A 208 9.14 -5.43 -5.14
N GLN A 209 8.58 -6.12 -4.14
CA GLN A 209 9.43 -6.64 -3.07
C GLN A 209 10.07 -8.00 -3.39
N ASP A 210 9.41 -8.85 -4.16
CA ASP A 210 9.93 -10.20 -4.43
C ASP A 210 10.75 -10.24 -5.72
N ASP A 211 10.31 -9.55 -6.77
CA ASP A 211 10.98 -9.55 -8.09
C ASP A 211 12.35 -8.84 -8.12
N TRP A 212 12.70 -8.08 -7.07
CA TRP A 212 13.97 -7.34 -6.99
C TRP A 212 15.03 -8.04 -6.14
N LEU A 213 14.66 -9.15 -5.49
CA LEU A 213 15.53 -9.95 -4.63
C LEU A 213 16.06 -11.21 -5.32
N GLU A 214 15.61 -11.50 -6.55
CA GLU A 214 16.14 -12.52 -7.46
C GLU A 214 17.19 -11.94 -8.42
#